data_AF-A0A366ZW50-F1
#
_entry.id   AF-A0A366ZW50-F1
#
_cell.length_a   1.000
_cell.length_b   1.000
_cell.length_c   1.000
_cell.angle_alpha   90.00
_cell.angle_beta   90.00
_cell.angle_gamma   90.00
#
_symmetry.space_group_name_H-M   'P 1'
#
loop_
_entity.id
_entity.type
_entity.pdbx_description
1 polymer ?
#
loop_
_entity_poly.entity_id
_entity_poly.type
_entity_poly.pdbx_seq_one_letter_code
_entity_poly.pdbx_strand_id
1 'polypeptide(L)'
;MSESHDAAGRAAERARSAGRRAQELGQRLTRLASGQGSDAVDLEVAEEHAEQAADHARASRESSRSGHERAARTHERTAEVHERAAQADPAHAEAHRRSAWEHRAAAAIDRAQARADADGERP
;
A
#
# COMPACT_ATOMS: atom_id res chain seq x y z
N MET A 1 27.90 4.82 -3.17
CA MET A 1 28.47 3.71 -2.36
C MET A 1 27.70 3.39 -1.06
N SER A 2 26.64 4.13 -0.66
CA SER A 2 25.84 3.80 0.54
C SER A 2 24.81 2.66 0.38
N GLU A 3 24.24 2.43 -0.80
CA GLU A 3 23.10 1.49 -0.96
C GLU A 3 23.43 0.01 -0.67
N SER A 4 24.71 -0.37 -0.83
CA SER A 4 25.17 -1.75 -0.62
C SER A 4 25.21 -2.14 0.87
N HIS A 5 25.56 -1.20 1.74
CA HIS A 5 25.56 -1.44 3.20
C HIS A 5 24.14 -1.57 3.75
N ASP A 6 23.18 -0.79 3.24
CA ASP A 6 21.78 -0.87 3.65
C ASP A 6 21.10 -2.17 3.18
N ALA A 7 21.46 -2.67 2.00
CA ALA A 7 20.95 -3.93 1.48
C ALA A 7 21.42 -5.14 2.32
N ALA A 8 22.70 -5.15 2.70
CA ALA A 8 23.27 -6.19 3.56
C ALA A 8 22.63 -6.19 4.96
N GLY A 9 22.40 -5.00 5.54
CA GLY A 9 21.70 -4.84 6.82
C GLY A 9 20.29 -5.42 6.80
N ARG A 10 19.49 -5.07 5.79
CA ARG A 10 18.14 -5.61 5.60
C ARG A 10 18.12 -7.13 5.40
N ALA A 11 19.10 -7.67 4.69
CA ALA A 11 19.21 -9.12 4.49
C ALA A 11 19.51 -9.85 5.82
N ALA A 12 20.43 -9.33 6.62
CA ALA A 12 20.76 -9.88 7.93
C ALA A 12 19.58 -9.82 8.91
N GLU A 13 18.82 -8.73 8.88
CA GLU A 13 17.61 -8.57 9.69
C GLU A 13 16.51 -9.56 9.31
N ARG A 14 16.27 -9.76 8.00
CA ARG A 14 15.35 -10.79 7.50
C ARG A 14 15.77 -12.19 7.95
N ALA A 15 17.05 -12.53 7.85
CA ALA A 15 17.56 -13.83 8.27
C ALA A 15 17.36 -14.07 9.78
N ARG A 16 17.64 -13.07 10.62
CA ARG A 16 17.39 -13.14 12.08
C ARG A 16 15.90 -13.29 12.40
N SER A 17 15.05 -12.54 11.70
CA SER A 17 13.59 -12.63 11.86
C SER A 17 13.06 -14.03 11.48
N ALA A 18 13.50 -14.55 10.34
CA ALA A 18 13.15 -15.90 9.89
C ALA A 18 13.62 -16.99 10.87
N GLY A 19 14.83 -16.85 11.42
CA GLY A 19 15.36 -17.76 12.43
C GLY A 19 14.52 -17.81 13.71
N ARG A 20 14.13 -16.65 14.25
CA ARG A 20 13.24 -16.59 15.43
C ARG A 20 11.89 -17.24 15.16
N ARG A 21 11.28 -16.95 14.01
CA ARG A 21 9.99 -17.53 13.62
C ARG A 21 10.04 -19.04 13.46
N ALA A 22 11.14 -19.57 12.91
CA ALA A 22 11.33 -21.02 12.81
C ALA A 22 11.43 -21.69 14.19
N GLN A 23 12.09 -21.05 15.16
CA GLN A 23 12.18 -21.56 16.53
C GLN A 23 10.82 -21.53 17.24
N GLU A 24 10.07 -20.42 17.13
CA GLU A 24 8.71 -20.30 17.68
C GLU A 24 7.76 -21.34 17.12
N LEU A 25 7.80 -21.57 15.80
CA LEU A 25 6.99 -22.61 15.15
C LEU A 25 7.38 -24.02 15.64
N GLY A 26 8.67 -24.29 15.80
CA GLY A 26 9.15 -25.54 16.38
C GLY A 26 8.60 -25.78 17.79
N GLN A 27 8.67 -24.76 18.66
CA GLN A 27 8.13 -24.83 20.03
C GLN A 27 6.62 -25.04 20.05
N ARG A 28 5.87 -24.36 19.17
CA ARG A 28 4.41 -24.53 19.04
C ARG A 28 4.05 -25.94 18.57
N LEU A 29 4.76 -26.49 17.59
CA LEU A 29 4.55 -27.85 17.11
C LEU A 29 4.83 -28.88 18.21
N THR A 30 5.89 -28.68 19.02
CA THR A 30 6.17 -29.54 20.17
C THR A 30 5.06 -29.49 21.22
N ARG A 31 4.54 -28.30 21.56
CA ARG A 31 3.41 -28.14 22.49
C ARG A 31 2.11 -28.81 21.98
N LEU A 32 1.82 -28.65 20.68
CA LEU A 32 0.69 -29.33 20.03
C LEU A 32 0.84 -30.86 20.09
N ALA A 33 2.05 -31.37 19.84
CA ALA A 33 2.34 -32.80 19.90
C ALA A 33 2.25 -33.37 21.34
N SER A 34 2.53 -32.56 22.37
CA SER A 34 2.36 -32.95 23.78
C SER A 34 0.93 -32.79 24.31
N GLY A 35 -0.01 -32.34 23.48
CA GLY A 35 -1.41 -32.12 23.87
C GLY A 35 -1.62 -30.87 24.73
N GLN A 36 -0.64 -29.99 24.82
CA GLN A 36 -0.78 -28.69 25.49
C GLN A 36 -1.50 -27.73 24.53
N GLY A 37 -2.74 -27.37 24.88
CA GLY A 37 -3.52 -26.37 24.15
C GLY A 37 -2.95 -24.95 24.30
N SER A 38 -3.48 -24.01 23.52
CA SER A 38 -3.15 -22.59 23.63
C SER A 38 -3.46 -22.08 25.03
N ASP A 39 -2.51 -21.36 25.62
CA ASP A 39 -2.64 -20.75 26.95
C ASP A 39 -3.00 -19.26 26.85
N ALA A 40 -3.18 -18.60 28.00
CA ALA A 40 -3.50 -17.17 28.06
C ALA A 40 -2.41 -16.29 27.42
N VAL A 41 -1.16 -16.74 27.41
CA VAL A 41 -0.04 -16.03 26.78
C VAL A 41 -0.17 -16.12 25.25
N ASP A 42 -0.55 -17.28 24.70
CA ASP A 42 -0.83 -17.41 23.27
C ASP A 42 -2.02 -16.53 22.83
N LEU A 43 -3.01 -16.31 23.69
CA LEU A 43 -4.14 -15.40 23.43
C LEU A 43 -3.68 -13.93 23.43
N GLU A 44 -2.94 -13.50 24.45
CA GLU A 44 -2.40 -12.14 24.55
C GLU A 44 -1.51 -11.78 23.34
N VAL A 45 -0.64 -12.72 22.94
CA VAL A 45 0.18 -12.57 21.73
C VAL A 45 -0.68 -12.49 20.46
N ALA A 46 -1.76 -13.26 20.38
CA ALA A 46 -2.67 -13.20 19.24
C ALA A 46 -3.44 -11.87 19.16
N GLU A 47 -3.87 -11.34 20.31
CA GLU A 47 -4.52 -10.04 20.42
C GLU A 47 -3.57 -8.90 20.02
N GLU A 48 -2.35 -8.89 20.56
CA GLU A 48 -1.31 -7.92 20.20
C GLU A 48 -1.02 -7.96 18.69
N HIS A 49 -0.87 -9.14 18.11
CA HIS A 49 -0.67 -9.28 16.66
C HIS A 49 -1.86 -8.81 15.84
N ALA A 50 -3.10 -9.03 16.31
CA ALA A 50 -4.30 -8.55 15.64
C ALA A 50 -4.38 -7.02 15.66
N GLU A 51 -4.04 -6.39 16.79
CA GLU A 51 -3.96 -4.93 16.91
C GLU A 51 -2.90 -4.33 15.99
N GLN A 52 -1.67 -4.89 16.01
CA GLN A 52 -0.59 -4.48 15.12
C GLN A 52 -0.97 -4.63 13.64
N ALA A 53 -1.65 -5.72 13.28
CA ALA A 53 -2.13 -5.93 11.92
C ALA A 53 -3.21 -4.91 11.53
N ALA A 54 -4.11 -4.57 12.44
CA ALA A 54 -5.14 -3.56 12.22
C ALA A 54 -4.53 -2.16 12.04
N ASP A 55 -3.53 -1.80 12.84
CA ASP A 55 -2.75 -0.55 12.69
C ASP A 55 -2.04 -0.50 11.35
N HIS A 56 -1.34 -1.58 10.98
CA HIS A 56 -0.65 -1.64 9.70
C HIS A 56 -1.62 -1.52 8.52
N ALA A 57 -2.78 -2.17 8.60
CA ALA A 57 -3.82 -2.07 7.59
C ALA A 57 -4.42 -0.65 7.49
N ARG A 58 -4.59 0.06 8.62
CA ARG A 58 -5.01 1.47 8.62
C ARG A 58 -3.96 2.36 7.94
N ALA A 59 -2.71 2.26 8.36
CA ALA A 59 -1.61 3.06 7.80
C ALA A 59 -1.41 2.80 6.30
N SER A 60 -1.52 1.53 5.87
CA SER A 60 -1.42 1.15 4.46
C SER A 60 -2.55 1.77 3.63
N ARG A 61 -3.79 1.74 4.13
CA ARG A 61 -4.94 2.36 3.46
C ARG A 61 -4.81 3.87 3.36
N GLU A 62 -4.37 4.55 4.43
CA GLU A 62 -4.14 5.99 4.39
C GLU A 62 -3.07 6.39 3.36
N SER A 63 -1.99 5.62 3.30
CA SER A 63 -0.93 5.80 2.30
C SER A 63 -1.46 5.61 0.87
N SER A 64 -2.26 4.55 0.65
CA SER A 64 -2.92 4.27 -0.63
C SER A 64 -3.82 5.43 -1.07
N ARG A 65 -4.72 5.87 -0.17
CA ARG A 65 -5.62 7.02 -0.40
C ARG A 65 -4.83 8.27 -0.82
N SER A 66 -3.80 8.64 -0.06
CA SER A 66 -2.95 9.80 -0.37
C SER A 66 -2.24 9.66 -1.72
N GLY A 67 -1.81 8.44 -2.05
CA GLY A 67 -1.23 8.10 -3.36
C GLY A 67 -2.21 8.34 -4.51
N HIS A 68 -3.41 7.80 -4.41
CA HIS A 68 -4.48 7.99 -5.40
C HIS A 68 -4.87 9.46 -5.55
N GLU A 69 -5.04 10.21 -4.45
CA GLU A 69 -5.33 11.64 -4.55
C GLU A 69 -4.22 12.42 -5.26
N ARG A 70 -2.95 12.05 -5.04
CA ARG A 70 -1.82 12.68 -5.72
C ARG A 70 -1.78 12.33 -7.21
N ALA A 71 -2.07 11.08 -7.55
CA ALA A 71 -2.17 10.63 -8.94
C ALA A 71 -3.29 11.37 -9.68
N ALA A 72 -4.48 11.48 -9.06
CA ALA A 72 -5.60 12.25 -9.60
C ALA A 72 -5.21 13.70 -9.92
N ARG A 73 -4.59 14.41 -8.96
CA ARG A 73 -4.13 15.80 -9.17
C ARG A 73 -3.10 15.91 -10.30
N THR A 74 -2.24 14.90 -10.44
CA THR A 74 -1.24 14.86 -11.51
C THR A 74 -1.91 14.71 -12.87
N HIS A 75 -2.86 13.77 -12.98
CA HIS A 75 -3.64 13.57 -14.19
C HIS A 75 -4.44 14.82 -14.58
N GLU A 76 -5.09 15.49 -13.63
CA GLU A 76 -5.79 16.75 -13.91
C GLU A 76 -4.87 17.83 -14.46
N ARG A 77 -3.70 18.03 -13.84
CA ARG A 77 -2.71 18.99 -14.33
C ARG A 77 -2.24 18.62 -15.75
N THR A 78 -2.02 17.35 -16.04
CA THR A 78 -1.64 16.92 -17.39
C THR A 78 -2.77 17.12 -18.40
N ALA A 79 -4.02 16.89 -18.01
CA ALA A 79 -5.17 17.21 -18.85
C ALA A 79 -5.24 18.70 -19.20
N GLU A 80 -5.05 19.59 -18.22
CA GLU A 80 -4.99 21.03 -18.45
C GLU A 80 -3.88 21.43 -19.44
N VAL A 81 -2.71 20.78 -19.36
CA VAL A 81 -1.60 21.01 -20.30
C VAL A 81 -2.01 20.64 -21.72
N HIS A 82 -2.66 19.48 -21.89
CA HIS A 82 -3.18 19.08 -23.20
C HIS A 82 -4.28 20.00 -23.71
N GLU A 83 -5.17 20.50 -22.85
CA GLU A 83 -6.19 21.47 -23.26
C GLU A 83 -5.58 22.78 -23.75
N ARG A 84 -4.55 23.28 -23.07
CA ARG A 84 -3.78 24.45 -23.55
C ARG A 84 -3.09 24.16 -24.87
N ALA A 85 -2.49 22.96 -25.01
CA ALA A 85 -1.86 22.55 -26.26
C ALA A 85 -2.87 22.47 -27.41
N ALA A 86 -4.10 21.98 -27.18
CA ALA A 86 -5.16 21.96 -28.18
C ALA A 86 -5.61 23.36 -28.65
N GLN A 87 -5.45 24.37 -27.79
CA GLN A 87 -5.73 25.78 -28.14
C GLN A 87 -4.57 26.39 -28.93
N ALA A 88 -3.34 26.01 -28.62
CA ALA A 88 -2.12 26.53 -29.25
C ALA A 88 -1.79 25.86 -30.60
N ASP A 89 -2.16 24.59 -30.78
CA ASP A 89 -1.91 23.81 -31.99
C ASP A 89 -3.23 23.26 -32.57
N PRO A 90 -3.91 24.04 -33.44
CA PRO A 90 -5.14 23.60 -34.09
C PRO A 90 -4.97 22.37 -34.98
N ALA A 91 -3.78 22.15 -35.54
CA ALA A 91 -3.52 21.01 -36.44
C ALA A 91 -3.55 19.67 -35.68
N HIS A 92 -3.18 19.69 -34.40
CA HIS A 92 -3.20 18.51 -33.52
C HIS A 92 -4.22 18.60 -32.38
N ALA A 93 -5.17 19.54 -32.45
CA ALA A 93 -6.11 19.82 -31.37
C ALA A 93 -6.96 18.60 -30.97
N GLU A 94 -7.37 17.77 -31.92
CA GLU A 94 -8.14 16.54 -31.68
C GLU A 94 -7.34 15.56 -30.80
N ALA A 95 -6.07 15.33 -31.14
CA ALA A 95 -5.20 14.42 -30.40
C ALA A 95 -4.98 14.92 -28.97
N HIS A 96 -4.73 16.21 -28.80
CA HIS A 96 -4.60 16.83 -27.48
C HIS A 96 -5.90 16.75 -26.66
N ARG A 97 -7.08 17.00 -27.27
CA ARG A 97 -8.36 16.84 -26.57
C ARG A 97 -8.61 15.41 -26.12
N ARG A 98 -8.26 14.42 -26.95
CA ARG A 98 -8.33 13.00 -26.58
C ARG A 98 -7.44 12.69 -25.38
N SER A 99 -6.17 13.10 -25.41
CA SER A 99 -5.25 12.90 -24.27
C SER A 99 -5.73 13.61 -23.00
N ALA A 100 -6.29 14.82 -23.11
CA ALA A 100 -6.90 15.49 -21.96
C ALA A 100 -8.07 14.70 -21.38
N TRP A 101 -8.93 14.14 -22.22
CA TRP A 101 -10.04 13.29 -21.80
C TRP A 101 -9.55 12.01 -21.10
N GLU A 102 -8.54 11.33 -21.65
CA GLU A 102 -7.94 10.12 -21.05
C GLU A 102 -7.39 10.42 -19.66
N HIS A 103 -6.69 11.54 -19.50
CA HIS A 103 -6.18 11.95 -18.19
C HIS A 103 -7.30 12.32 -17.21
N ARG A 104 -8.36 12.99 -17.64
CA ARG A 104 -9.53 13.25 -16.77
C ARG A 104 -10.22 11.95 -16.34
N ALA A 105 -10.32 10.97 -17.23
CA ALA A 105 -10.87 9.65 -16.90
C ALA A 105 -9.99 8.93 -15.86
N ALA A 106 -8.66 8.94 -16.04
CA ALA A 106 -7.72 8.39 -15.07
C ALA A 106 -7.83 9.08 -13.70
N ALA A 107 -7.90 10.42 -13.68
CA ALA A 107 -8.09 11.18 -12.45
C ALA A 107 -9.40 10.82 -11.72
N ALA A 108 -10.48 10.55 -12.46
CA ALA A 108 -11.75 10.13 -11.89
C ALA A 108 -11.65 8.73 -11.26
N ILE A 109 -10.93 7.80 -11.88
CA ILE A 109 -10.66 6.46 -11.33
C ILE A 109 -9.87 6.58 -10.03
N ASP A 110 -8.77 7.33 -10.02
CA ASP A 110 -7.96 7.54 -8.81
C ASP A 110 -8.79 8.17 -7.67
N ARG A 111 -9.64 9.15 -7.98
CA ARG A 111 -10.55 9.72 -6.96
C ARG A 111 -11.54 8.70 -6.43
N ALA A 112 -12.06 7.83 -7.28
CA ALA A 112 -12.96 6.77 -6.84
C ALA A 112 -12.25 5.77 -5.92
N GLN A 113 -11.00 5.42 -6.23
CA GLN A 113 -10.15 4.55 -5.40
C GLN A 113 -9.83 5.20 -4.05
N ALA A 114 -9.42 6.48 -4.04
CA ALA A 114 -9.19 7.22 -2.80
C ALA A 114 -10.43 7.29 -1.90
N ARG A 115 -11.63 7.42 -2.49
CA ARG A 115 -12.90 7.38 -1.75
C ARG A 115 -13.21 5.99 -1.20
N ALA A 116 -13.01 4.94 -2.00
CA ALA A 116 -13.20 3.57 -1.54
C ALA A 116 -12.26 3.22 -0.36
N ASP A 117 -11.02 3.68 -0.41
CA ASP A 117 -10.05 3.51 0.68
C ASP A 117 -10.47 4.26 1.97
N ALA A 118 -11.17 5.39 1.83
CA ALA A 118 -11.73 6.12 2.97
C ALA A 118 -13.01 5.46 3.53
N ASP A 119 -13.88 4.96 2.66
CA ASP A 119 -15.16 4.35 3.08
C ASP A 119 -14.96 2.96 3.74
N GLY A 120 -13.85 2.28 3.44
CA GLY A 120 -13.42 1.07 4.13
C GLY A 120 -13.10 1.25 5.63
N GLU A 121 -13.14 2.49 6.16
CA GLU A 121 -13.03 2.78 7.60
C GLU A 121 -14.33 2.60 8.39
N ARG A 122 -15.49 2.32 7.75
CA ARG A 122 -16.74 2.17 8.51
C ARG A 122 -16.79 0.82 9.27
N PRO A 123 -16.91 0.83 10.61
CA PRO A 123 -17.25 -0.36 11.40
C PRO A 123 -18.71 -0.78 11.17
#